data_AF-A0A955FZG1-F1
#
_entry.id   AF-A0A955FZG1-F1
#
_cell.length_a   1.000
_cell.length_b   1.000
_cell.length_c   1.000
_cell.angle_alpha   90.00
_cell.angle_beta   90.00
_cell.angle_gamma   90.00
#
_symmetry.space_group_name_H-M   'P 1'
#
loop_
_entity.id
_entity.type
_entity.pdbx_description
1 polymer ?
#
loop_
_entity_poly.entity_id
_entity_poly.type
_entity_poly.pdbx_seq_one_letter_code
_entity_poly.pdbx_strand_id
1 'polypeptide(L)'
;MATLTKEKINYRTERLENKEALTGIYEDECTWLAETLNGSMRTSFDFKLINGELYSQEKDENDILRQRNLRKMYEEGADYAKKRAIEDPRVVFEIEREKQHLIELEIMEQMAAGQAPNTMVVISPFPESLADEPEEDIQGYKPKLRRSMLRVITADERGIITVKTQSLDNTNKQALFALYKEMDWSINEAIDSEQMLAERIHTELSKEEQSALTDRLMNAYDSEMSRQKGGVWRAGRRQQENRGDTWQFVIEQDDILKQHLEDIAPLVQRIREASNKKYEKELESLRYIAAATMRDRYEGKQKHAEDVASEMYASASAAAEKGEEFGGCGLTAVMRNEDMMQKMGYRAEDALKCVTCPFCSAVVNAQRTSSGIKCSSCKKERRHDGRIVDHSHDLQPAFAAINQKTIWDYLQQSKAKQHNYIIEEELGVGGSYITIKDRKGNIIADGKAAEKLKRSL
;
A
#
# COMPACT_ATOMS: atom_id res chain seq x y z
N MET A 1 40.99 28.64 10.26
CA MET A 1 39.75 28.06 9.69
C MET A 1 40.14 26.81 8.92
N ALA A 2 39.78 25.63 9.41
CA ALA A 2 40.17 24.37 8.77
C ALA A 2 39.30 24.11 7.55
N THR A 3 39.90 24.13 6.36
CA THR A 3 39.24 23.81 5.09
C THR A 3 38.88 22.32 5.09
N LEU A 4 37.60 22.00 5.31
CA LEU A 4 37.10 20.64 5.12
C LEU A 4 37.30 20.27 3.64
N THR A 5 38.00 19.16 3.39
CA THR A 5 38.23 18.65 2.04
C THR A 5 36.90 18.27 1.39
N LYS A 6 36.76 18.48 0.07
CA LYS A 6 35.54 18.18 -0.69
C LYS A 6 34.99 16.77 -0.44
N GLU A 7 35.86 15.78 -0.24
CA GLU A 7 35.46 14.40 0.10
C GLU A 7 34.81 14.27 1.49
N LYS A 8 35.29 15.00 2.50
CA LYS A 8 34.67 15.03 3.84
C LYS A 8 33.35 15.78 3.84
N ILE A 9 33.21 16.78 2.97
CA ILE A 9 31.94 17.48 2.76
C ILE A 9 30.95 16.53 2.08
N ASN A 10 31.33 15.88 0.98
CA ASN A 10 30.48 14.92 0.28
C ASN A 10 30.06 13.75 1.16
N TYR A 11 30.98 13.13 1.90
CA TYR A 11 30.65 12.02 2.83
C TYR A 11 29.69 12.47 3.95
N ARG A 12 29.83 13.70 4.44
CA ARG A 12 28.95 14.24 5.49
C ARG A 12 27.58 14.60 4.93
N THR A 13 27.51 15.15 3.72
CA THR A 13 26.26 15.44 3.00
C THR A 13 25.51 14.15 2.66
N GLU A 14 26.17 13.15 2.08
CA GLU A 14 25.59 11.86 1.73
C GLU A 14 25.09 11.08 2.98
N ARG A 15 25.79 11.20 4.12
CA ARG A 15 25.35 10.62 5.39
C ARG A 15 24.18 11.39 6.02
N LEU A 16 24.06 12.69 5.79
CA LEU A 16 22.92 13.50 6.25
C LEU A 16 21.68 13.24 5.38
N GLU A 17 21.84 13.20 4.06
CA GLU A 17 20.78 12.86 3.10
C GLU A 17 20.26 11.43 3.32
N ASN A 18 21.15 10.45 3.56
CA ASN A 18 20.74 9.09 3.90
C ASN A 18 20.04 8.98 5.26
N LYS A 19 20.27 9.91 6.19
CA LYS A 19 19.59 9.92 7.50
C LYS A 19 18.24 10.63 7.45
N GLU A 20 18.13 11.77 6.77
CA GLU A 20 16.84 12.43 6.53
C GLU A 20 15.88 11.49 5.80
N ALA A 21 16.39 10.74 4.82
CA ALA A 21 15.66 9.67 4.15
C ALA A 21 15.04 8.65 5.12
N LEU A 22 15.76 8.25 6.17
CA LEU A 22 15.33 7.23 7.13
C LEU A 22 14.25 7.71 8.10
N THR A 23 14.18 9.01 8.42
CA THR A 23 13.12 9.57 9.29
C THR A 23 11.77 9.57 8.61
N GLY A 24 11.72 10.05 7.36
CA GLY A 24 10.48 10.02 6.59
C GLY A 24 9.99 8.59 6.41
N ILE A 25 10.91 7.64 6.21
CA ILE A 25 10.58 6.21 6.20
C ILE A 25 9.98 5.77 7.54
N TYR A 26 10.54 6.16 8.68
CA TYR A 26 10.00 5.78 9.99
C TYR A 26 8.54 6.21 10.18
N GLU A 27 8.22 7.50 9.99
CA GLU A 27 6.86 8.03 10.14
C GLU A 27 5.89 7.41 9.13
N ASP A 28 6.30 7.33 7.86
CA ASP A 28 5.48 6.78 6.78
C ASP A 28 5.17 5.29 7.04
N GLU A 29 6.16 4.50 7.49
CA GLU A 29 5.98 3.08 7.83
C GLU A 29 5.15 2.87 9.10
N CYS A 30 5.36 3.67 10.14
CA CYS A 30 4.52 3.60 11.34
C CYS A 30 3.06 3.93 11.01
N THR A 31 2.84 4.91 10.12
CA THR A 31 1.48 5.36 9.76
C THR A 31 0.81 4.26 8.97
N TRP A 32 1.52 3.75 7.96
CA TRP A 32 1.07 2.65 7.14
C TRP A 32 0.73 1.42 7.99
N LEU A 33 1.63 0.97 8.86
CA LEU A 33 1.41 -0.18 9.75
C LEU A 33 0.21 0.06 10.67
N ALA A 34 0.08 1.24 11.28
CA ALA A 34 -1.04 1.57 12.16
C ALA A 34 -2.39 1.54 11.41
N GLU A 35 -2.40 1.91 10.14
CA GLU A 35 -3.59 1.83 9.29
C GLU A 35 -3.96 0.41 8.87
N THR A 36 -2.98 -0.50 8.75
CA THR A 36 -3.25 -1.93 8.48
C THR A 36 -4.03 -2.59 9.61
N LEU A 37 -3.90 -2.09 10.84
CA LEU A 37 -4.54 -2.63 12.03
C LEU A 37 -6.02 -2.22 12.12
N ASN A 38 -6.84 -3.15 12.60
CA ASN A 38 -8.26 -2.93 12.79
C ASN A 38 -8.56 -2.25 14.13
N GLY A 39 -8.10 -1.01 14.30
CA GLY A 39 -8.36 -0.18 15.49
C GLY A 39 -8.48 1.30 15.17
N SER A 40 -8.79 2.10 16.18
CA SER A 40 -8.77 3.56 16.06
C SER A 40 -7.33 4.04 16.01
N MET A 41 -7.02 5.00 15.15
CA MET A 41 -5.70 5.59 15.02
C MET A 41 -5.74 7.05 15.48
N ARG A 42 -4.78 7.45 16.32
CA ARG A 42 -4.57 8.85 16.71
C ARG A 42 -3.10 9.21 16.52
N THR A 43 -2.83 10.32 15.85
CA THR A 43 -1.45 10.84 15.68
C THR A 43 -1.38 12.30 16.09
N SER A 44 -0.17 12.77 16.41
CA SER A 44 0.10 14.16 16.74
C SER A 44 1.49 14.52 16.23
N PHE A 45 1.57 15.52 15.36
CA PHE A 45 2.82 16.00 14.79
C PHE A 45 2.95 17.51 15.01
N ASP A 46 4.17 17.96 15.32
CA ASP A 46 4.49 19.37 15.52
C ASP A 46 5.36 19.89 14.38
N PHE A 47 5.01 21.08 13.87
CA PHE A 47 5.69 21.76 12.78
C PHE A 47 6.07 23.17 13.18
N LYS A 48 7.21 23.64 12.67
CA LYS A 48 7.71 24.98 12.91
C LYS A 48 7.86 25.75 11.61
N LEU A 49 7.43 27.01 11.63
CA LEU A 49 7.65 27.94 10.52
C LEU A 49 9.12 28.38 10.47
N ILE A 50 9.79 28.11 9.36
CA ILE A 50 11.18 28.49 9.09
C ILE A 50 11.21 29.08 7.68
N ASN A 51 11.61 30.36 7.57
CA ASN A 51 11.68 31.08 6.29
C ASN A 51 10.37 31.07 5.47
N GLY A 52 9.22 31.03 6.15
CA GLY A 52 7.91 31.03 5.50
C GLY A 52 7.37 29.64 5.15
N GLU A 53 8.09 28.56 5.46
CA GLU A 53 7.64 27.18 5.21
C GLU A 53 7.59 26.38 6.51
N LEU A 54 6.69 25.40 6.59
CA LEU A 54 6.58 24.51 7.75
C LEU A 54 7.50 23.30 7.64
N TYR A 55 8.22 23.04 8.73
CA TYR A 55 9.12 21.88 8.86
C TYR A 55 8.73 21.03 10.07
N SER A 56 8.73 19.71 9.92
CA SER A 56 8.70 18.81 11.09
C SER A 56 9.95 19.02 11.93
N GLN A 57 9.84 18.88 13.24
CA GLN A 57 10.98 18.99 14.17
C GLN A 57 11.15 17.70 14.95
N GLU A 58 11.53 16.63 14.26
CA GLU A 58 11.81 15.36 14.93
C GLU A 58 13.27 15.30 15.33
N LYS A 59 13.53 14.82 16.55
CA LYS A 59 14.88 14.43 16.95
C LYS A 59 15.02 12.94 16.80
N ASP A 60 16.08 12.49 16.14
CA ASP A 60 16.37 11.06 16.08
C ASP A 60 16.88 10.51 17.42
N GLU A 61 17.09 9.19 17.48
CA GLU A 61 17.69 8.47 18.62
C GLU A 61 19.04 9.04 19.13
N ASN A 62 19.70 9.90 18.34
CA ASN A 62 20.96 10.56 18.69
C ASN A 62 20.77 12.05 19.01
N ASP A 63 19.53 12.50 19.27
CA ASP A 63 19.15 13.90 19.53
C ASP A 63 19.44 14.85 18.34
N ILE A 64 19.62 14.33 17.12
CA ILE A 64 19.84 15.15 15.93
C ILE A 64 18.49 15.62 15.41
N LEU A 65 18.30 16.95 15.36
CA LEU A 65 17.12 17.56 14.77
C LEU A 65 17.09 17.30 13.26
N ARG A 66 16.08 16.56 12.81
CA ARG A 66 15.76 16.30 11.41
C ARG A 66 14.54 17.11 11.03
N GLN A 67 14.59 17.68 9.83
CA GLN A 67 13.57 18.61 9.34
C GLN A 67 13.02 18.12 8.00
N ARG A 68 11.74 17.81 7.94
CA ARG A 68 11.04 17.53 6.67
C ARG A 68 10.21 18.74 6.30
N ASN A 69 10.44 19.27 5.10
CA ASN A 69 9.63 20.35 4.55
C ASN A 69 8.24 19.81 4.21
N LEU A 70 7.20 20.36 4.85
CA LEU A 70 5.82 19.89 4.72
C LEU A 70 5.24 20.18 3.33
N ARG A 71 5.61 21.31 2.72
CA ARG A 71 5.21 21.69 1.35
C ARG A 71 5.69 20.68 0.33
N LYS A 72 6.97 20.33 0.39
CA LYS A 72 7.56 19.31 -0.48
C LYS A 72 6.84 17.96 -0.34
N MET A 73 6.51 17.56 0.89
CA MET A 73 5.77 16.33 1.15
C MET A 73 4.39 16.33 0.49
N TYR A 74 3.65 17.44 0.59
CA TYR A 74 2.32 17.56 -0.02
C TYR A 74 2.39 17.63 -1.55
N GLU A 75 3.40 18.31 -2.11
CA GLU A 75 3.63 18.35 -3.56
C GLU A 75 3.98 16.96 -4.12
N GLU A 76 4.84 16.21 -3.43
CA GLU A 76 5.15 14.82 -3.78
C GLU A 76 3.91 13.91 -3.69
N GLY A 77 3.08 14.10 -2.66
CA GLY A 77 1.78 13.44 -2.51
C GLY A 77 0.82 13.73 -3.66
N ALA A 78 0.71 15.01 -4.07
CA ALA A 78 -0.11 15.44 -5.20
C ALA A 78 0.34 14.80 -6.52
N ASP A 79 1.65 14.70 -6.75
CA ASP A 79 2.18 14.02 -7.94
C ASP A 79 1.99 12.50 -7.89
N TYR A 80 2.07 11.91 -6.71
CA TYR A 80 1.77 10.49 -6.51
C TYR A 80 0.29 10.17 -6.77
N ALA A 81 -0.64 10.99 -6.27
CA ALA A 81 -2.07 10.86 -6.52
C ALA A 81 -2.41 10.91 -8.02
N LYS A 82 -1.77 11.81 -8.79
CA LYS A 82 -1.94 11.85 -10.26
C LYS A 82 -1.49 10.55 -10.92
N LYS A 83 -0.37 9.98 -10.51
CA LYS A 83 0.13 8.69 -11.05
C LYS A 83 -0.84 7.56 -10.72
N ARG A 84 -1.33 7.49 -9.48
CA ARG A 84 -2.31 6.47 -9.06
C ARG A 84 -3.63 6.58 -9.79
N ALA A 85 -4.14 7.79 -9.99
CA ALA A 85 -5.37 8.02 -10.76
C ALA A 85 -5.26 7.61 -12.24
N ILE A 86 -4.06 7.60 -12.82
CA ILE A 86 -3.82 7.06 -14.17
C ILE A 86 -3.87 5.53 -14.15
N GLU A 87 -3.38 4.90 -13.09
CA GLU A 87 -3.34 3.44 -12.93
C GLU A 87 -4.71 2.85 -12.53
N ASP A 88 -5.45 3.55 -11.67
CA ASP A 88 -6.80 3.19 -11.22
C ASP A 88 -7.72 4.43 -11.23
N PRO A 89 -8.60 4.58 -12.23
CA PRO A 89 -9.50 5.72 -12.32
C PRO A 89 -10.46 5.87 -11.14
N ARG A 90 -10.67 4.83 -10.32
CA ARG A 90 -11.54 4.92 -9.13
C ARG A 90 -11.00 5.88 -8.08
N VAL A 91 -9.67 6.11 -8.04
CA VAL A 91 -9.03 7.02 -7.09
C VAL A 91 -8.80 8.44 -7.65
N VAL A 92 -9.46 8.81 -8.76
CA VAL A 92 -9.30 10.15 -9.35
C VAL A 92 -9.65 11.30 -8.40
N PHE A 93 -10.53 11.05 -7.42
CA PHE A 93 -10.88 12.02 -6.37
C PHE A 93 -9.66 12.43 -5.52
N GLU A 94 -8.60 11.60 -5.44
CA GLU A 94 -7.39 11.92 -4.69
C GLU A 94 -6.69 13.17 -5.24
N ILE A 95 -6.80 13.43 -6.55
CA ILE A 95 -6.20 14.63 -7.14
C ILE A 95 -6.79 15.90 -6.53
N GLU A 96 -8.11 15.92 -6.31
CA GLU A 96 -8.75 17.07 -5.67
C GLU A 96 -8.44 17.12 -4.18
N ARG A 97 -8.41 15.96 -3.50
CA ARG A 97 -8.00 15.86 -2.09
C ARG A 97 -6.63 16.46 -1.83
N GLU A 98 -5.64 16.17 -2.69
CA GLU A 98 -4.29 16.72 -2.53
C GLU A 98 -4.22 18.23 -2.79
N LYS A 99 -5.08 18.79 -3.66
CA LYS A 99 -5.20 20.26 -3.76
C LYS A 99 -5.74 20.87 -2.46
N GLN A 100 -6.74 20.21 -1.86
CA GLN A 100 -7.30 20.66 -0.59
C GLN A 100 -6.29 20.55 0.56
N HIS A 101 -5.33 19.61 0.49
CA HIS A 101 -4.19 19.55 1.41
C HIS A 101 -3.20 20.71 1.20
N LEU A 102 -2.90 21.09 -0.03
CA LEU A 102 -2.05 22.24 -0.32
C LEU A 102 -2.69 23.56 0.17
N ILE A 103 -4.01 23.72 0.02
CA ILE A 103 -4.74 24.87 0.58
C ILE A 103 -4.68 24.85 2.11
N GLU A 104 -4.87 23.68 2.73
CA GLU A 104 -4.73 23.50 4.18
C GLU A 104 -3.35 23.94 4.67
N LEU A 105 -2.28 23.57 3.96
CA LEU A 105 -0.91 23.96 4.27
C LEU A 105 -0.70 25.48 4.21
N GLU A 106 -1.22 26.16 3.17
CA GLU A 106 -1.12 27.62 3.07
C GLU A 106 -1.78 28.30 4.28
N ILE A 107 -2.90 27.76 4.76
CA ILE A 107 -3.56 28.26 5.96
C ILE A 107 -2.73 27.95 7.21
N MET A 108 -2.14 26.76 7.33
CA MET A 108 -1.23 26.42 8.43
C MET A 108 -0.04 27.39 8.52
N GLU A 109 0.55 27.78 7.39
CA GLU A 109 1.62 28.78 7.33
C GLU A 109 1.13 30.16 7.81
N GLN A 110 -0.08 30.58 7.42
CA GLN A 110 -0.71 31.80 7.90
C GLN A 110 -1.00 31.75 9.41
N MET A 111 -1.52 30.63 9.92
CA MET A 111 -1.75 30.41 11.35
C MET A 111 -0.44 30.53 12.14
N ALA A 112 0.63 29.91 11.65
CA ALA A 112 1.96 29.95 12.28
C ALA A 112 2.56 31.37 12.30
N ALA A 113 2.23 32.17 11.28
CA ALA A 113 2.61 33.57 11.19
C ALA A 113 1.69 34.53 11.98
N GLY A 114 0.63 34.03 12.63
CA GLY A 114 -0.36 34.84 13.34
C GLY A 114 -1.28 35.65 12.42
N GLN A 115 -1.49 35.19 11.18
CA GLN A 115 -2.28 35.85 10.14
C GLN A 115 -3.66 35.19 9.91
N ALA A 116 -3.92 34.05 10.54
CA ALA A 116 -5.18 33.33 10.49
C ALA A 116 -5.57 32.84 11.91
N PRO A 117 -6.85 32.46 12.14
CA PRO A 117 -7.29 31.97 13.44
C PRO A 117 -6.42 30.82 13.98
N ASN A 118 -6.14 30.82 15.28
CA ASN A 118 -5.19 29.87 15.86
C ASN A 118 -5.64 28.39 15.85
N THR A 119 -6.87 28.09 15.42
CA THR A 119 -7.40 26.73 15.33
C THR A 119 -8.12 26.50 14.01
N MET A 120 -7.84 25.36 13.40
CA MET A 120 -8.50 24.85 12.20
C MET A 120 -8.95 23.41 12.42
N VAL A 121 -10.20 23.10 12.11
CA VAL A 121 -10.74 21.73 12.08
C VAL A 121 -11.02 21.32 10.65
N VAL A 122 -10.52 20.16 10.27
CA VAL A 122 -10.70 19.58 8.94
C VAL A 122 -11.25 18.16 9.07
N ILE A 123 -12.28 17.86 8.31
CA ILE A 123 -12.87 16.52 8.23
C ILE A 123 -12.58 15.99 6.83
N SER A 124 -11.88 14.87 6.76
CA SER A 124 -11.58 14.16 5.52
C SER A 124 -12.45 12.92 5.42
N PRO A 125 -13.66 13.04 4.84
CA PRO A 125 -14.60 11.93 4.77
C PRO A 125 -14.04 10.78 3.93
N PHE A 126 -14.56 9.57 4.17
CA PHE A 126 -14.43 8.47 3.23
C PHE A 126 -15.12 8.85 1.91
N PRO A 127 -14.46 8.65 0.74
CA PRO A 127 -15.00 9.08 -0.55
C PRO A 127 -16.30 8.33 -0.89
N GLU A 128 -17.34 9.07 -1.25
CA GLU A 128 -18.65 8.50 -1.62
C GLU A 128 -18.57 7.63 -2.87
N SER A 129 -17.65 7.97 -3.78
CA SER A 129 -17.38 7.20 -5.00
C SER A 129 -16.91 5.76 -4.73
N LEU A 130 -16.38 5.47 -3.53
CA LEU A 130 -15.97 4.12 -3.12
C LEU A 130 -16.96 3.45 -2.14
N ALA A 131 -18.08 4.09 -1.82
CA ALA A 131 -18.99 3.61 -0.76
C ALA A 131 -19.71 2.29 -1.13
N ASP A 132 -19.92 2.07 -2.43
CA ASP A 132 -20.62 0.91 -3.00
C ASP A 132 -19.66 -0.13 -3.62
N GLU A 133 -18.35 0.11 -3.52
CA GLU A 133 -17.34 -0.83 -3.98
C GLU A 133 -17.36 -2.12 -3.13
N PRO A 134 -16.93 -3.27 -3.70
CA PRO A 134 -16.83 -4.53 -2.96
C PRO A 134 -15.95 -4.37 -1.71
N GLU A 135 -16.05 -5.30 -0.76
CA GLU A 135 -15.32 -5.25 0.52
C GLU A 135 -13.77 -5.28 0.40
N GLU A 136 -13.25 -5.33 -0.81
CA GLU A 136 -11.82 -5.35 -1.12
C GLU A 136 -11.16 -4.00 -0.83
N ASP A 137 -9.88 -4.05 -0.46
CA ASP A 137 -9.06 -2.86 -0.24
C ASP A 137 -8.77 -2.18 -1.58
N ILE A 138 -9.12 -0.91 -1.72
CA ILE A 138 -8.85 -0.11 -2.92
C ILE A 138 -7.72 0.84 -2.57
N GLN A 139 -6.49 0.36 -2.74
CA GLN A 139 -5.28 1.16 -2.55
C GLN A 139 -5.27 1.89 -1.18
N GLY A 140 -5.49 1.16 -0.09
CA GLY A 140 -5.54 1.66 1.27
C GLY A 140 -6.90 2.21 1.73
N TYR A 141 -7.86 2.44 0.82
CA TYR A 141 -9.24 2.68 1.21
C TYR A 141 -9.91 1.36 1.54
N LYS A 142 -10.55 1.29 2.71
CA LYS A 142 -11.26 0.10 3.21
C LYS A 142 -12.76 0.34 3.18
N PRO A 143 -13.50 0.00 2.10
CA PRO A 143 -14.94 0.24 1.96
C PRO A 143 -15.76 -0.34 3.11
N LYS A 144 -15.31 -1.44 3.71
CA LYS A 144 -15.94 -2.04 4.90
C LYS A 144 -15.86 -1.16 6.14
N LEU A 145 -14.72 -0.49 6.36
CA LEU A 145 -14.52 0.37 7.51
C LEU A 145 -15.07 1.78 7.27
N ARG A 146 -15.14 2.25 6.02
CA ARG A 146 -15.53 3.64 5.69
C ARG A 146 -14.82 4.65 6.59
N ARG A 147 -13.50 4.52 6.68
CA ARG A 147 -12.67 5.35 7.55
C ARG A 147 -12.59 6.78 7.03
N SER A 148 -12.97 7.74 7.88
CA SER A 148 -12.72 9.17 7.69
C SER A 148 -11.64 9.63 8.67
N MET A 149 -11.01 10.76 8.40
CA MET A 149 -10.04 11.37 9.32
C MET A 149 -10.54 12.72 9.82
N LEU A 150 -10.52 12.90 11.15
CA LEU A 150 -10.66 14.20 11.79
C LEU A 150 -9.27 14.77 12.04
N ARG A 151 -9.01 16.00 11.61
CA ARG A 151 -7.78 16.74 11.88
C ARG A 151 -8.11 18.00 12.68
N VAL A 152 -7.44 18.16 13.81
CA VAL A 152 -7.46 19.37 14.63
C VAL A 152 -6.07 19.98 14.58
N ILE A 153 -5.98 21.18 14.01
CA ILE A 153 -4.75 21.88 13.71
C ILE A 153 -4.73 23.15 14.56
N THR A 154 -3.69 23.33 15.36
CA THR A 154 -3.61 24.44 16.32
C THR A 154 -2.26 25.13 16.23
N ALA A 155 -2.25 26.46 16.31
CA ALA A 155 -1.05 27.28 16.46
C ALA A 155 -0.88 27.72 17.91
N ASP A 156 0.33 27.57 18.45
CA ASP A 156 0.69 28.17 19.75
C ASP A 156 1.23 29.61 19.58
N GLU A 157 1.44 30.30 20.70
CA GLU A 157 1.97 31.67 20.74
C GLU A 157 3.39 31.82 20.13
N ARG A 158 4.09 30.71 19.91
CA ARG A 158 5.44 30.66 19.32
C ARG A 158 5.39 30.35 17.83
N GLY A 159 4.19 30.19 17.24
CA GLY A 159 3.99 29.80 15.86
C GLY A 159 4.28 28.32 15.58
N ILE A 160 4.24 27.46 16.61
CA ILE A 160 4.31 26.00 16.41
C ILE A 160 2.91 25.51 16.03
N ILE A 161 2.83 24.78 14.91
CA ILE A 161 1.62 24.13 14.44
C ILE A 161 1.60 22.69 14.93
N THR A 162 0.60 22.33 15.72
CA THR A 162 0.32 20.94 16.10
C THR A 162 -0.83 20.41 15.26
N VAL A 163 -0.62 19.30 14.57
CA VAL A 163 -1.64 18.58 13.81
C VAL A 163 -1.98 17.30 14.56
N LYS A 164 -3.16 17.25 15.17
CA LYS A 164 -3.73 16.03 15.76
C LYS A 164 -4.67 15.38 14.78
N THR A 165 -4.47 14.11 14.47
CA THR A 165 -5.39 13.33 13.64
C THR A 165 -6.08 12.24 14.45
N GLN A 166 -7.33 11.95 14.12
CA GLN A 166 -8.14 10.91 14.72
C GLN A 166 -8.93 10.21 13.62
N SER A 167 -8.77 8.89 13.48
CA SER A 167 -9.62 8.10 12.60
C SER A 167 -11.03 8.03 13.17
N LEU A 168 -12.03 8.15 12.30
CA LEU A 168 -13.43 7.89 12.58
C LEU A 168 -13.88 6.75 11.67
N ASP A 169 -14.27 5.61 12.24
CA ASP A 169 -14.66 4.44 11.45
C ASP A 169 -16.19 4.29 11.36
N ASN A 170 -16.66 3.47 10.43
CA ASN A 170 -18.07 3.27 10.10
C ASN A 170 -18.80 4.59 9.77
N THR A 171 -18.10 5.52 9.12
CA THR A 171 -18.60 6.87 8.93
C THR A 171 -19.84 6.92 8.06
N ASN A 172 -20.71 7.86 8.43
CA ASN A 172 -21.85 8.27 7.65
C ASN A 172 -22.01 9.78 7.77
N LYS A 173 -22.68 10.36 6.79
CA LYS A 173 -22.86 11.80 6.65
C LYS A 173 -23.47 12.45 7.90
N GLN A 174 -24.46 11.81 8.51
CA GLN A 174 -25.14 12.33 9.70
C GLN A 174 -24.20 12.41 10.92
N ALA A 175 -23.35 11.38 11.13
CA ALA A 175 -22.35 11.40 12.19
C ALA A 175 -21.26 12.46 11.96
N LEU A 176 -20.87 12.69 10.71
CA LEU A 176 -19.94 13.77 10.37
C LEU A 176 -20.56 15.15 10.58
N PHE A 177 -21.85 15.35 10.28
CA PHE A 177 -22.55 16.61 10.57
C PHE A 177 -22.67 16.95 12.05
N ALA A 178 -22.65 15.95 12.95
CA ALA A 178 -22.57 16.21 14.38
C ALA A 178 -21.29 16.94 14.78
N LEU A 179 -20.18 16.76 14.05
CA LEU A 179 -18.92 17.48 14.27
C LEU A 179 -19.05 18.97 13.95
N TYR A 180 -19.67 19.29 12.81
CA TYR A 180 -19.93 20.68 12.42
C TYR A 180 -20.88 21.37 13.40
N LYS A 181 -21.94 20.67 13.83
CA LYS A 181 -22.87 21.17 14.83
C LYS A 181 -22.20 21.44 16.18
N GLU A 182 -21.29 20.58 16.62
CA GLU A 182 -20.50 20.78 17.84
C GLU A 182 -19.63 22.05 17.79
N MET A 183 -19.26 22.48 16.57
CA MET A 183 -18.50 23.70 16.33
C MET A 183 -19.37 24.92 16.03
N ASP A 184 -20.70 24.81 16.14
CA ASP A 184 -21.67 25.82 15.71
C ASP A 184 -21.46 26.26 14.24
N TRP A 185 -21.00 25.33 13.40
CA TRP A 185 -20.72 25.57 11.99
C TRP A 185 -21.88 25.08 11.13
N SER A 186 -22.56 26.00 10.45
CA SER A 186 -23.64 25.66 9.54
C SER A 186 -23.10 25.21 8.20
N ILE A 187 -23.40 23.98 7.82
CA ILE A 187 -23.03 23.38 6.54
C ILE A 187 -24.29 22.96 5.79
N ASN A 188 -24.28 23.08 4.46
CA ASN A 188 -25.41 22.60 3.66
C ASN A 188 -25.45 21.06 3.71
N GLU A 189 -26.52 20.48 4.26
CA GLU A 189 -26.65 19.03 4.40
C GLU A 189 -26.69 18.27 3.05
N ALA A 190 -26.88 18.97 1.93
CA ALA A 190 -26.90 18.39 0.60
C ALA A 190 -25.50 18.15 0.00
N ILE A 191 -24.41 18.64 0.60
CA ILE A 191 -23.07 18.53 0.00
C ILE A 191 -22.55 17.09 -0.01
N ASP A 192 -21.75 16.71 -1.00
CA ASP A 192 -21.07 15.42 -1.03
C ASP A 192 -19.79 15.41 -0.15
N SER A 193 -19.12 14.26 -0.12
CA SER A 193 -17.89 14.05 0.65
C SER A 193 -16.72 14.90 0.16
N GLU A 194 -16.61 15.14 -1.15
CA GLU A 194 -15.57 15.97 -1.74
C GLU A 194 -15.77 17.45 -1.42
N GLN A 195 -17.02 17.92 -1.40
CA GLN A 195 -17.39 19.25 -0.94
C GLN A 195 -17.16 19.41 0.57
N MET A 196 -17.52 18.40 1.37
CA MET A 196 -17.25 18.40 2.81
C MET A 196 -15.74 18.47 3.10
N LEU A 197 -14.92 17.78 2.29
CA LEU A 197 -13.46 17.84 2.36
C LEU A 197 -12.89 19.22 2.02
N ALA A 198 -13.60 20.12 1.34
CA ALA A 198 -13.16 21.48 1.08
C ALA A 198 -13.47 22.43 2.25
N GLU A 199 -14.36 22.05 3.16
CA GLU A 199 -14.74 22.88 4.31
C GLU A 199 -13.64 22.93 5.37
N ARG A 200 -13.41 24.12 5.92
CA ARG A 200 -12.43 24.38 6.97
C ARG A 200 -13.09 25.22 8.05
N ILE A 201 -13.15 24.69 9.27
CA ILE A 201 -13.69 25.44 10.40
C ILE A 201 -12.54 26.19 11.04
N HIS A 202 -12.51 27.51 10.88
CA HIS A 202 -11.50 28.37 11.50
C HIS A 202 -12.07 29.08 12.71
N THR A 203 -11.36 29.01 13.83
CA THR A 203 -11.80 29.66 15.07
C THR A 203 -10.61 30.02 15.95
N GLU A 204 -10.79 31.02 16.79
CA GLU A 204 -9.84 31.39 17.84
C GLU A 204 -10.25 30.72 19.14
N LEU A 205 -9.36 29.90 19.70
CA LEU A 205 -9.60 29.17 20.94
C LEU A 205 -8.46 29.37 21.95
N SER A 206 -8.79 29.32 23.23
CA SER A 206 -7.78 29.22 24.29
C SER A 206 -7.03 27.88 24.21
N LYS A 207 -5.86 27.81 24.85
CA LYS A 207 -5.04 26.59 24.91
C LYS A 207 -5.81 25.42 25.56
N GLU A 208 -6.58 25.72 26.59
CA GLU A 208 -7.42 24.75 27.29
C GLU A 208 -8.49 24.18 26.33
N GLU A 209 -9.16 25.03 25.57
CA GLU A 209 -10.15 24.62 24.56
C GLU A 209 -9.51 23.80 23.43
N GLN A 210 -8.37 24.24 22.90
CA GLN A 210 -7.60 23.50 21.90
C GLN A 210 -7.23 22.09 22.37
N SER A 211 -6.84 21.95 23.65
CA SER A 211 -6.43 20.67 24.23
C SER A 211 -7.58 19.66 24.32
N ALA A 212 -8.79 20.14 24.60
CA ALA A 212 -10.00 19.33 24.74
C ALA A 212 -10.74 19.09 23.42
N LEU A 213 -10.42 19.85 22.37
CA LEU A 213 -11.20 19.92 21.14
C LEU A 213 -11.34 18.56 20.42
N THR A 214 -10.25 17.81 20.25
CA THR A 214 -10.29 16.50 19.58
C THR A 214 -11.24 15.53 20.30
N ASP A 215 -11.15 15.47 21.64
CA ASP A 215 -11.97 14.56 22.43
C ASP A 215 -13.45 15.02 22.43
N ARG A 216 -13.71 16.34 22.47
CA ARG A 216 -15.06 16.91 22.35
C ARG A 216 -15.72 16.54 21.02
N LEU A 217 -15.00 16.73 19.91
CA LEU A 217 -15.47 16.38 18.57
C LEU A 217 -15.70 14.88 18.42
N MET A 218 -14.77 14.05 18.89
CA MET A 218 -14.94 12.60 18.89
C MET A 218 -16.19 12.18 19.69
N ASN A 219 -16.42 12.78 20.86
CA ASN A 219 -17.62 12.52 21.66
C ASN A 219 -18.92 12.91 20.94
N ALA A 220 -18.92 14.02 20.20
CA ALA A 220 -20.07 14.43 19.40
C ALA A 220 -20.39 13.38 18.31
N TYR A 221 -19.35 12.92 17.61
CA TYR A 221 -19.46 11.86 16.60
C TYR A 221 -19.96 10.54 17.21
N ASP A 222 -19.36 10.08 18.31
CA ASP A 222 -19.71 8.82 18.96
C ASP A 222 -21.10 8.86 19.60
N SER A 223 -21.53 10.01 20.12
CA SER A 223 -22.89 10.22 20.62
C SER A 223 -23.92 10.08 19.50
N GLU A 224 -23.62 10.64 18.33
CA GLU A 224 -24.48 10.54 17.16
C GLU A 224 -24.52 9.10 16.61
N MET A 225 -23.39 8.40 16.58
CA MET A 225 -23.35 6.96 16.26
C MET A 225 -24.15 6.11 17.23
N SER A 226 -24.05 6.41 18.53
CA SER A 226 -24.82 5.75 19.59
C SER A 226 -26.33 6.00 19.43
N ARG A 227 -26.73 7.22 19.04
CA ARG A 227 -28.12 7.57 18.75
C ARG A 227 -28.68 6.81 17.56
N GLN A 228 -27.90 6.66 16.48
CA GLN A 228 -28.33 5.97 15.26
C GLN A 228 -28.36 4.44 15.39
N LYS A 229 -27.32 3.86 16.00
CA LYS A 229 -27.06 2.41 15.96
C LYS A 229 -27.21 1.71 17.31
N GLY A 230 -27.40 2.46 18.40
CA GLY A 230 -27.42 1.95 19.78
C GLY A 230 -26.04 1.48 20.27
N GLY A 231 -25.91 1.28 21.58
CA GLY A 231 -24.68 0.82 22.22
C GLY A 231 -23.68 1.94 22.53
N VAL A 232 -22.47 1.57 22.98
CA VAL A 232 -21.38 2.50 23.28
C VAL A 232 -20.37 2.47 22.14
N TRP A 233 -20.12 3.65 21.57
CA TRP A 233 -19.19 3.85 20.47
C TRP A 233 -17.97 4.64 20.92
N ARG A 234 -16.82 4.38 20.31
CA ARG A 234 -15.60 5.15 20.48
C ARG A 234 -14.83 5.21 19.16
N ALA A 235 -14.60 6.42 18.65
CA ALA A 235 -14.02 6.67 17.32
C ALA A 235 -14.75 5.91 16.19
N GLY A 236 -16.07 5.79 16.30
CA GLY A 236 -16.88 5.07 15.30
C GLY A 236 -16.77 3.55 15.32
N ARG A 237 -16.18 2.99 16.38
CA ARG A 237 -16.16 1.54 16.65
C ARG A 237 -16.99 1.21 17.87
N ARG A 238 -17.60 0.03 17.92
CA ARG A 238 -18.24 -0.42 19.17
C ARG A 238 -17.17 -0.62 20.23
N GLN A 239 -17.46 -0.30 21.49
CA GLN A 239 -16.48 -0.38 22.58
C GLN A 239 -15.81 -1.77 22.69
N GLN A 240 -16.54 -2.85 22.39
CA GLN A 240 -16.00 -4.22 22.39
C GLN A 240 -14.98 -4.49 21.28
N GLU A 241 -15.03 -3.71 20.20
CA GLU A 241 -14.14 -3.80 19.03
C GLU A 241 -12.97 -2.82 19.13
N ASN A 242 -13.04 -1.84 20.04
CA ASN A 242 -11.99 -0.86 20.22
C ASN A 242 -10.89 -1.43 21.12
N ARG A 243 -9.75 -1.77 20.51
CA ARG A 243 -8.56 -2.33 21.16
C ARG A 243 -7.49 -1.28 21.50
N GLY A 244 -7.82 -0.01 21.37
CA GLY A 244 -6.92 1.11 21.64
C GLY A 244 -6.38 1.77 20.39
N ASP A 245 -5.42 2.66 20.59
CA ASP A 245 -4.76 3.45 19.55
C ASP A 245 -3.74 2.60 18.78
N THR A 246 -3.98 2.40 17.49
CA THR A 246 -3.12 1.57 16.63
C THR A 246 -1.76 2.22 16.39
N TRP A 247 -1.67 3.55 16.36
CA TRP A 247 -0.40 4.24 16.19
C TRP A 247 0.49 4.03 17.42
N GLN A 248 -0.07 4.28 18.61
CA GLN A 248 0.61 4.05 19.88
C GLN A 248 1.06 2.58 20.02
N PHE A 249 0.20 1.64 19.63
CA PHE A 249 0.57 0.22 19.64
C PHE A 249 1.77 -0.08 18.73
N VAL A 250 1.79 0.45 17.50
CA VAL A 250 2.87 0.22 16.54
C VAL A 250 4.20 0.75 17.07
N ILE A 251 4.24 1.97 17.59
CA ILE A 251 5.48 2.56 18.13
C ILE A 251 5.98 1.84 19.39
N GLU A 252 5.09 1.13 20.10
CA GLU A 252 5.47 0.27 21.24
C GLU A 252 6.06 -1.08 20.80
N GLN A 253 5.91 -1.46 19.52
CA GLN A 253 6.53 -2.66 18.93
C GLN A 253 7.94 -2.35 18.36
N ASP A 254 8.80 -1.78 19.19
CA ASP A 254 10.16 -1.34 18.81
C ASP A 254 11.00 -2.47 18.17
N ASP A 255 10.84 -3.70 18.64
CA ASP A 255 11.56 -4.87 18.15
C ASP A 255 11.19 -5.21 16.69
N ILE A 256 9.90 -5.23 16.35
CA ILE A 256 9.43 -5.43 14.96
C ILE A 256 9.80 -4.23 14.09
N LEU A 257 9.58 -3.00 14.59
CA LEU A 257 9.89 -1.79 13.84
C LEU A 257 11.36 -1.71 13.47
N LYS A 258 12.26 -1.97 14.41
CA LYS A 258 13.70 -1.97 14.16
C LYS A 258 14.10 -2.99 13.11
N GLN A 259 13.63 -4.23 13.24
CA GLN A 259 13.93 -5.29 12.26
C GLN A 259 13.42 -4.90 10.86
N HIS A 260 12.16 -4.44 10.77
CA HIS A 260 11.56 -3.99 9.51
C HIS A 260 12.34 -2.85 8.86
N LEU A 261 12.69 -1.81 9.63
CA LEU A 261 13.43 -0.65 9.13
C LEU A 261 14.84 -1.01 8.65
N GLU A 262 15.54 -1.90 9.37
CA GLU A 262 16.83 -2.44 8.95
C GLU A 262 16.72 -3.21 7.61
N ASP A 263 15.65 -3.99 7.43
CA ASP A 263 15.41 -4.77 6.21
C ASP A 263 15.05 -3.89 5.00
N ILE A 264 14.24 -2.83 5.18
CA ILE A 264 13.77 -1.98 4.07
C ILE A 264 14.74 -0.85 3.69
N ALA A 265 15.56 -0.36 4.63
CA ALA A 265 16.49 0.75 4.39
C ALA A 265 17.33 0.61 3.09
N PRO A 266 17.99 -0.54 2.81
CA PRO A 266 18.76 -0.70 1.58
C PRO A 266 17.89 -0.73 0.31
N LEU A 267 16.62 -1.13 0.41
CA LEU A 267 15.71 -1.16 -0.73
C LEU A 267 15.21 0.24 -1.09
N VAL A 268 14.81 1.03 -0.08
CA VAL A 268 14.30 2.39 -0.32
C VAL A 268 15.36 3.25 -1.01
N GLN A 269 16.63 3.15 -0.58
CA GLN A 269 17.72 3.85 -1.25
C GLN A 269 17.84 3.46 -2.73
N ARG A 270 17.84 2.15 -3.03
CA ARG A 270 17.95 1.64 -4.41
C ARG A 270 16.76 2.00 -5.29
N ILE A 271 15.55 2.04 -4.73
CA ILE A 271 14.33 2.44 -5.44
C ILE A 271 14.45 3.91 -5.86
N ARG A 272 14.93 4.78 -4.96
CA ARG A 272 15.16 6.21 -5.26
C ARG A 272 16.19 6.41 -6.37
N GLU A 273 17.25 5.61 -6.38
CA GLU A 273 18.34 5.72 -7.36
C GLU A 273 17.96 5.18 -8.76
N ALA A 274 17.19 4.09 -8.83
CA ALA A 274 17.06 3.31 -10.07
C ALA A 274 15.63 2.94 -10.48
N SER A 275 14.59 3.32 -9.72
CA SER A 275 13.16 3.01 -10.00
C SER A 275 12.96 1.57 -10.50
N ASN A 276 13.40 0.60 -9.70
CA ASN A 276 13.46 -0.80 -10.09
C ASN A 276 12.30 -1.61 -9.47
N LYS A 277 11.39 -2.07 -10.32
CA LYS A 277 10.22 -2.90 -9.95
C LYS A 277 10.54 -4.12 -9.10
N LYS A 278 11.75 -4.69 -9.24
CA LYS A 278 12.17 -5.82 -8.40
C LYS A 278 12.27 -5.41 -6.92
N TYR A 279 12.89 -4.26 -6.64
CA TYR A 279 13.05 -3.77 -5.27
C TYR A 279 11.73 -3.29 -4.69
N GLU A 280 10.83 -2.72 -5.52
CA GLU A 280 9.47 -2.37 -5.11
C GLU A 280 8.69 -3.60 -4.64
N LYS A 281 8.72 -4.71 -5.40
CA LYS A 281 8.08 -5.99 -4.99
C LYS A 281 8.71 -6.54 -3.70
N GLU A 282 10.02 -6.42 -3.55
CA GLU A 282 10.73 -6.88 -2.37
C GLU A 282 10.36 -6.07 -1.12
N LEU A 283 10.25 -4.75 -1.25
CA LEU A 283 9.80 -3.83 -0.22
C LEU A 283 8.34 -4.11 0.19
N GLU A 284 7.45 -4.28 -0.78
CA GLU A 284 6.05 -4.67 -0.54
C GLU A 284 5.97 -5.97 0.28
N SER A 285 6.82 -6.94 -0.06
CA SER A 285 6.86 -8.21 0.65
C SER A 285 7.36 -8.05 2.10
N LEU A 286 8.32 -7.16 2.37
CA LEU A 286 8.78 -6.90 3.74
C LEU A 286 7.70 -6.18 4.57
N ARG A 287 7.02 -5.21 3.96
CA ARG A 287 5.85 -4.53 4.55
C ARG A 287 4.73 -5.51 4.91
N TYR A 288 4.42 -6.46 4.03
CA TYR A 288 3.47 -7.53 4.31
C TYR A 288 3.86 -8.33 5.56
N ILE A 289 5.14 -8.69 5.68
CA ILE A 289 5.65 -9.47 6.81
C ILE A 289 5.47 -8.69 8.12
N ALA A 290 5.89 -7.43 8.14
CA ALA A 290 5.72 -6.56 9.31
C ALA A 290 4.23 -6.39 9.68
N ALA A 291 3.37 -6.08 8.71
CA ALA A 291 1.93 -5.88 8.94
C ALA A 291 1.24 -7.13 9.50
N ALA A 292 1.54 -8.32 8.97
CA ALA A 292 0.99 -9.57 9.47
C ALA A 292 1.35 -9.82 10.93
N THR A 293 2.60 -9.55 11.30
CA THR A 293 3.12 -9.73 12.66
C THR A 293 2.54 -8.72 13.62
N MET A 294 2.50 -7.44 13.23
CA MET A 294 1.87 -6.37 14.01
C MET A 294 0.40 -6.70 14.30
N ARG A 295 -0.33 -7.20 13.30
CA ARG A 295 -1.72 -7.59 13.48
C ARG A 295 -1.84 -8.78 14.41
N ASP A 296 -1.05 -9.84 14.26
CA ASP A 296 -1.13 -11.00 15.13
C ASP A 296 -0.84 -10.64 16.60
N ARG A 297 0.13 -9.75 16.87
CA ARG A 297 0.36 -9.19 18.22
C ARG A 297 -0.80 -8.31 18.69
N TYR A 298 -1.30 -7.40 17.85
CA TYR A 298 -2.44 -6.52 18.18
C TYR A 298 -3.71 -7.32 18.50
N GLU A 299 -3.84 -8.51 17.89
CA GLU A 299 -4.94 -9.42 18.14
C GLU A 299 -4.72 -10.40 19.28
N GLY A 300 -3.57 -10.33 19.95
CA GLY A 300 -3.21 -11.21 21.06
C GLY A 300 -3.03 -12.67 20.65
N LYS A 301 -2.81 -12.94 19.36
CA LYS A 301 -2.59 -14.29 18.82
C LYS A 301 -1.18 -14.80 19.10
N GLN A 302 -0.23 -13.90 19.23
CA GLN A 302 1.16 -14.21 19.52
C GLN A 302 1.67 -13.42 20.73
N LYS A 303 2.63 -14.00 21.43
CA LYS A 303 3.42 -13.33 22.47
C LYS A 303 4.80 -13.04 21.89
N HIS A 304 5.48 -12.02 22.43
CA HIS A 304 6.86 -11.70 22.07
C HIS A 304 7.73 -12.96 21.99
N ALA A 305 8.29 -13.20 20.80
CA ALA A 305 9.25 -14.27 20.60
C ALA A 305 10.67 -13.82 21.01
N GLU A 306 11.54 -14.77 21.33
CA GLU A 306 12.98 -14.50 21.51
C GLU A 306 13.66 -14.16 20.16
N ASP A 307 13.12 -14.66 19.05
CA ASP A 307 13.57 -14.40 17.69
C ASP A 307 12.45 -13.74 16.87
N VAL A 308 12.54 -12.40 16.76
CA VAL A 308 11.56 -11.55 16.07
C VAL A 308 11.48 -11.88 14.59
N ALA A 309 12.61 -12.23 13.94
CA ALA A 309 12.60 -12.57 12.52
C ALA A 309 11.77 -13.84 12.27
N SER A 310 11.97 -14.88 13.08
CA SER A 310 11.18 -16.11 12.99
C SER A 310 9.69 -15.87 13.25
N GLU A 311 9.35 -15.04 14.25
CA GLU A 311 7.97 -14.61 14.52
C GLU A 311 7.35 -13.92 13.30
N MET A 312 8.12 -13.02 12.69
CA MET A 312 7.71 -12.23 11.54
C MET A 312 7.34 -13.11 10.34
N TYR A 313 8.22 -14.04 9.96
CA TYR A 313 7.96 -14.97 8.87
C TYR A 313 6.81 -15.94 9.17
N ALA A 314 6.67 -16.41 10.41
CA ALA A 314 5.57 -17.31 10.79
C ALA A 314 4.20 -16.64 10.66
N SER A 315 4.07 -15.41 11.16
CA SER A 315 2.84 -14.61 11.08
C SER A 315 2.47 -14.32 9.62
N ALA A 316 3.47 -13.93 8.83
CA ALA A 316 3.29 -13.64 7.42
C ALA A 316 2.90 -14.88 6.60
N SER A 317 3.47 -16.05 6.92
CA SER A 317 3.11 -17.31 6.25
C SER A 317 1.66 -17.69 6.55
N ALA A 318 1.24 -17.60 7.81
CA ALA A 318 -0.14 -17.87 8.21
C ALA A 318 -1.15 -16.88 7.57
N ALA A 319 -0.73 -15.62 7.36
CA ALA A 319 -1.54 -14.62 6.67
C ALA A 319 -1.67 -14.92 5.16
N ALA A 320 -0.56 -15.27 4.51
CA ALA A 320 -0.52 -15.59 3.09
C ALA A 320 -1.33 -16.87 2.77
N GLU A 321 -1.35 -17.86 3.66
CA GLU A 321 -2.19 -19.06 3.52
C GLU A 321 -3.69 -18.75 3.54
N LYS A 322 -4.09 -17.71 4.26
CA LYS A 322 -5.49 -17.23 4.32
C LYS A 322 -5.85 -16.27 3.19
N GLY A 323 -4.87 -15.88 2.36
CA GLY A 323 -5.05 -14.86 1.32
C GLY A 323 -5.35 -13.48 1.90
N GLU A 324 -4.78 -13.16 3.07
CA GLU A 324 -4.96 -11.86 3.69
C GLU A 324 -4.12 -10.79 2.99
N GLU A 325 -4.65 -9.57 2.95
CA GLU A 325 -4.04 -8.38 2.34
C GLU A 325 -3.97 -7.25 3.36
N PHE A 326 -2.96 -6.38 3.24
CA PHE A 326 -2.74 -5.28 4.17
C PHE A 326 -2.65 -3.96 3.41
N GLY A 327 -3.64 -3.08 3.60
CA GLY A 327 -3.66 -1.75 2.99
C GLY A 327 -3.64 -0.60 4.00
N GLY A 328 -3.01 0.50 3.59
CA GLY A 328 -2.91 1.79 4.27
C GLY A 328 -2.24 2.84 3.37
N CYS A 329 -2.53 4.13 3.57
CA CYS A 329 -1.88 5.28 2.92
C CYS A 329 -1.64 5.15 1.40
N GLY A 330 -2.60 4.62 0.63
CA GLY A 330 -2.41 4.46 -0.81
C GLY A 330 -1.68 3.20 -1.26
N LEU A 331 -1.23 2.37 -0.31
CA LEU A 331 -0.42 1.19 -0.55
C LEU A 331 -1.10 -0.06 -0.02
N THR A 332 -1.23 -1.06 -0.88
CA THR A 332 -1.68 -2.40 -0.54
C THR A 332 -0.50 -3.36 -0.69
N ALA A 333 -0.21 -4.12 0.35
CA ALA A 333 0.79 -5.18 0.34
C ALA A 333 0.09 -6.53 0.24
N VAL A 334 0.46 -7.31 -0.78
CA VAL A 334 -0.08 -8.65 -1.01
C VAL A 334 1.06 -9.65 -1.15
N MET A 335 0.99 -10.75 -0.42
CA MET A 335 1.94 -11.86 -0.59
C MET A 335 1.22 -13.14 -0.95
N ARG A 336 1.60 -13.71 -2.09
CA ARG A 336 1.15 -15.05 -2.48
C ARG A 336 1.95 -16.10 -1.70
N ASN A 337 1.31 -17.21 -1.35
CA ASN A 337 1.97 -18.33 -0.66
C ASN A 337 3.24 -18.80 -1.41
N GLU A 338 3.23 -18.81 -2.74
CA GLU A 338 4.41 -19.15 -3.55
C GLU A 338 5.59 -18.20 -3.34
N ASP A 339 5.34 -16.90 -3.23
CA ASP A 339 6.37 -15.89 -2.97
C ASP A 339 6.93 -16.05 -1.54
N MET A 340 6.06 -16.37 -0.56
CA MET A 340 6.48 -16.63 0.82
C MET A 340 7.38 -17.87 0.93
N MET A 341 6.97 -18.97 0.31
CA MET A 341 7.75 -20.21 0.30
C MET A 341 9.15 -19.97 -0.27
N GLN A 342 9.26 -19.21 -1.37
CA GLN A 342 10.56 -18.83 -1.93
C GLN A 342 11.42 -18.04 -0.94
N LYS A 343 10.83 -17.10 -0.17
CA LYS A 343 11.54 -16.32 0.84
C LYS A 343 12.01 -17.16 2.03
N MET A 344 11.24 -18.17 2.44
CA MET A 344 11.64 -19.13 3.48
C MET A 344 12.71 -20.13 3.00
N GLY A 345 13.24 -19.95 1.79
CA GLY A 345 14.26 -20.81 1.20
C GLY A 345 13.70 -22.04 0.50
N TYR A 346 12.37 -22.22 0.47
CA TYR A 346 11.71 -23.23 -0.35
C TYR A 346 11.61 -22.72 -1.78
N ARG A 347 12.59 -23.04 -2.62
CA ARG A 347 12.49 -22.79 -4.05
C ARG A 347 11.26 -23.53 -4.58
N ALA A 348 10.55 -22.98 -5.56
CA ALA A 348 9.55 -23.76 -6.30
C ALA A 348 10.15 -25.02 -6.95
N GLU A 349 11.48 -25.01 -7.13
CA GLU A 349 12.34 -26.10 -7.58
C GLU A 349 12.80 -27.05 -6.47
N ASP A 350 12.49 -26.77 -5.19
CA ASP A 350 12.65 -27.73 -4.11
C ASP A 350 11.63 -28.83 -4.31
N ALA A 351 12.04 -29.74 -5.18
CA ALA A 351 11.43 -31.02 -5.37
C ALA A 351 11.08 -31.58 -4.01
N LEU A 352 9.92 -32.22 -3.90
CA LEU A 352 9.68 -33.15 -2.81
C LEU A 352 10.73 -34.25 -2.97
N LYS A 353 11.85 -34.12 -2.25
CA LYS A 353 12.98 -35.04 -2.35
C LYS A 353 12.61 -36.33 -1.65
N CYS A 354 12.99 -37.44 -2.27
CA CYS A 354 12.79 -38.79 -1.72
C CYS A 354 11.33 -39.17 -1.43
N VAL A 355 10.36 -38.72 -2.24
CA VAL A 355 8.98 -39.18 -2.13
C VAL A 355 8.73 -40.42 -2.98
N THR A 356 8.00 -41.39 -2.42
CA THR A 356 7.58 -42.58 -3.17
C THR A 356 6.43 -42.19 -4.10
N CYS A 357 6.65 -42.27 -5.40
CA CYS A 357 5.60 -42.00 -6.38
C CYS A 357 4.50 -43.07 -6.28
N PRO A 358 3.22 -42.70 -6.06
CA PRO A 358 2.15 -43.68 -5.94
C PRO A 358 1.82 -44.40 -7.26
N PHE A 359 2.35 -43.90 -8.40
CA PHE A 359 2.06 -44.44 -9.72
C PHE A 359 3.10 -45.45 -10.21
N CYS A 360 4.39 -45.21 -9.94
CA CYS A 360 5.47 -46.10 -10.37
C CYS A 360 6.26 -46.70 -9.20
N SER A 361 5.89 -46.39 -7.96
CA SER A 361 6.55 -46.83 -6.72
C SER A 361 8.03 -46.43 -6.58
N ALA A 362 8.58 -45.67 -7.54
CA ALA A 362 9.95 -45.18 -7.46
C ALA A 362 10.04 -44.06 -6.42
N VAL A 363 11.11 -44.08 -5.62
CA VAL A 363 11.52 -42.94 -4.81
C VAL A 363 12.10 -41.89 -5.76
N VAL A 364 11.44 -40.73 -5.83
CA VAL A 364 11.75 -39.68 -6.80
C VAL A 364 11.88 -38.32 -6.13
N ASN A 365 12.58 -37.43 -6.81
CA ASN A 365 12.47 -35.99 -6.56
C ASN A 365 11.28 -35.50 -7.38
N ALA A 366 10.10 -35.41 -6.77
CA ALA A 366 8.88 -34.99 -7.47
C ALA A 366 8.89 -33.47 -7.69
N GLN A 367 8.46 -33.03 -8.87
CA GLN A 367 8.42 -31.62 -9.26
C GLN A 367 7.03 -31.06 -8.95
N ARG A 368 6.96 -29.95 -8.21
CA ARG A 368 5.69 -29.22 -8.04
C ARG A 368 5.42 -28.39 -9.30
N THR A 369 4.20 -28.46 -9.82
CA THR A 369 3.72 -27.67 -10.96
C THR A 369 2.64 -26.71 -10.46
N SER A 370 2.25 -25.72 -11.25
CA SER A 370 1.13 -24.82 -10.90
C SER A 370 -0.21 -25.55 -10.79
N SER A 371 -0.33 -26.74 -11.38
CA SER A 371 -1.53 -27.57 -11.37
C SER A 371 -1.48 -28.77 -10.42
N GLY A 372 -0.33 -29.11 -9.83
CA GLY A 372 -0.20 -30.32 -9.01
C GLY A 372 1.23 -30.76 -8.68
N ILE A 373 1.42 -32.09 -8.57
CA ILE A 373 2.72 -32.73 -8.28
C ILE A 373 3.05 -33.76 -9.36
N LYS A 374 4.18 -33.57 -10.04
CA LYS A 374 4.65 -34.38 -11.17
C LYS A 374 5.82 -35.28 -10.76
N CYS A 375 5.69 -36.58 -11.05
CA CYS A 375 6.77 -37.54 -10.84
C CYS A 375 7.87 -37.36 -11.89
N SER A 376 9.12 -37.19 -11.46
CA SER A 376 10.25 -37.03 -12.39
C SER A 376 10.59 -38.31 -13.16
N SER A 377 10.24 -39.49 -12.63
CA SER A 377 10.48 -40.80 -13.27
C SER A 377 9.39 -41.14 -14.29
N CYS A 378 8.14 -41.35 -13.86
CA CYS A 378 7.06 -41.79 -14.75
C CYS A 378 6.32 -40.64 -15.45
N LYS A 379 6.69 -39.38 -15.17
CA LYS A 379 6.09 -38.17 -15.75
C LYS A 379 4.60 -37.96 -15.45
N LYS A 380 3.94 -38.83 -14.69
CA LYS A 380 2.55 -38.64 -14.24
C LYS A 380 2.45 -37.50 -13.23
N GLU A 381 1.44 -36.65 -13.41
CA GLU A 381 1.10 -35.53 -12.54
C GLU A 381 -0.24 -35.77 -11.85
N ARG A 382 -0.29 -35.64 -10.52
CA ARG A 382 -1.53 -35.57 -9.76
C ARG A 382 -1.90 -34.11 -9.56
N ARG A 383 -3.00 -33.68 -10.17
CA ARG A 383 -3.51 -32.31 -10.05
C ARG A 383 -4.16 -32.06 -8.69
N HIS A 384 -4.27 -30.79 -8.30
CA HIS A 384 -4.94 -30.38 -7.06
C HIS A 384 -6.40 -30.84 -6.98
N ASP A 385 -7.07 -30.97 -8.13
CA ASP A 385 -8.44 -31.49 -8.23
C ASP A 385 -8.55 -33.03 -8.22
N GLY A 386 -7.43 -33.72 -8.00
CA GLY A 386 -7.36 -35.18 -7.92
C GLY A 386 -7.20 -35.90 -9.27
N ARG A 387 -7.30 -35.21 -10.42
CA ARG A 387 -7.07 -35.84 -11.73
C ARG A 387 -5.61 -36.24 -11.91
N ILE A 388 -5.39 -37.31 -12.69
CA ILE A 388 -4.06 -37.80 -13.06
C ILE A 388 -3.84 -37.51 -14.54
N VAL A 389 -2.74 -36.82 -14.86
CA VAL A 389 -2.32 -36.53 -16.24
C VAL A 389 -1.03 -37.27 -16.52
N ASP A 390 -0.97 -37.98 -17.64
CA ASP A 390 0.23 -38.74 -18.05
C ASP A 390 1.01 -37.95 -19.11
N HIS A 391 2.20 -37.47 -18.72
CA HIS A 391 3.11 -36.74 -19.61
C HIS A 391 4.19 -37.63 -20.22
N SER A 392 4.08 -38.96 -20.14
CA SER A 392 5.05 -39.89 -20.74
C SER A 392 5.07 -39.83 -22.27
N HIS A 393 4.00 -39.31 -22.88
CA HIS A 393 3.86 -39.08 -24.31
C HIS A 393 4.07 -37.63 -24.74
N ASP A 394 4.43 -36.73 -23.82
CA ASP A 394 4.93 -35.41 -24.19
C ASP A 394 6.27 -35.62 -24.88
N LEU A 395 6.22 -35.77 -26.21
CA LEU A 395 7.38 -35.71 -27.07
C LEU A 395 8.18 -34.48 -26.64
N GLN A 396 9.49 -34.66 -26.40
CA GLN A 396 10.39 -33.55 -26.13
C GLN A 396 10.10 -32.40 -27.11
N PRO A 397 10.10 -31.14 -26.67
CA PRO A 397 9.87 -30.02 -27.56
C PRO A 397 11.11 -29.79 -28.44
N ALA A 398 11.29 -30.64 -29.46
CA ALA A 398 12.14 -30.33 -30.61
C ALA A 398 11.56 -29.15 -31.43
N PHE A 399 10.36 -28.68 -31.11
CA PHE A 399 9.72 -27.50 -31.70
C PHE A 399 9.97 -26.18 -30.96
N ALA A 400 10.56 -26.19 -29.75
CA ALA A 400 10.86 -24.93 -29.02
C ALA A 400 12.11 -24.20 -29.55
N ALA A 401 12.78 -24.73 -30.58
CA ALA A 401 13.95 -24.11 -31.20
C ALA A 401 13.73 -23.73 -32.67
N ILE A 402 12.50 -23.37 -33.06
CA ILE A 402 12.37 -22.50 -34.23
C ILE A 402 12.85 -21.12 -33.78
N ASN A 403 14.13 -20.88 -34.02
CA ASN A 403 14.83 -19.63 -33.78
C ASN A 403 13.93 -18.48 -34.25
N GLN A 404 13.65 -17.48 -33.38
CA GLN A 404 12.89 -16.28 -33.76
C GLN A 404 13.47 -15.63 -35.02
N LYS A 405 14.78 -15.80 -35.25
CA LYS A 405 15.47 -15.42 -36.48
C LYS A 405 14.96 -16.16 -37.72
N THR A 406 14.67 -17.46 -37.64
CA THR A 406 14.12 -18.25 -38.76
C THR A 406 12.69 -17.84 -39.11
N ILE A 407 11.86 -17.50 -38.12
CA ILE A 407 10.51 -16.94 -38.35
C ILE A 407 10.62 -15.54 -38.96
N TRP A 408 11.53 -14.70 -38.47
CA TRP A 408 11.79 -13.38 -39.06
C TRP A 408 12.33 -13.50 -40.49
N ASP A 409 13.31 -14.37 -40.75
CA ASP A 409 13.91 -14.54 -42.08
C ASP A 409 12.87 -15.07 -43.09
N TYR A 410 11.99 -15.98 -42.67
CA TYR A 410 10.84 -16.43 -43.47
C TYR A 410 9.86 -15.29 -43.76
N LEU A 411 9.60 -14.43 -42.77
CA LEU A 411 8.72 -13.26 -42.90
C LEU A 411 9.34 -12.10 -43.70
N GLN A 412 10.67 -11.93 -43.71
CA GLN A 412 11.39 -10.99 -44.58
C GLN A 412 11.30 -11.43 -46.04
N GLN A 413 11.53 -12.73 -46.28
CA GLN A 413 11.37 -13.31 -47.60
C GLN A 413 9.91 -13.25 -48.09
N SER A 414 8.94 -13.33 -47.18
CA SER A 414 7.52 -13.16 -47.53
C SER A 414 7.08 -11.70 -47.64
N LYS A 415 7.66 -10.75 -46.89
CA LYS A 415 7.37 -9.29 -47.03
C LYS A 415 7.74 -8.76 -48.42
N ALA A 416 8.69 -9.39 -49.11
CA ALA A 416 9.00 -9.10 -50.52
C ALA A 416 7.90 -9.55 -51.51
N LYS A 417 6.88 -10.31 -51.06
CA LYS A 417 5.73 -10.75 -51.86
C LYS A 417 4.44 -10.35 -51.15
N GLN A 418 3.78 -9.32 -51.67
CA GLN A 418 2.53 -8.75 -51.17
C GLN A 418 1.55 -9.79 -50.55
N HIS A 419 1.17 -9.51 -49.30
CA HIS A 419 0.06 -10.05 -48.48
C HIS A 419 -0.43 -11.49 -48.78
N ASN A 420 0.04 -12.47 -47.99
CA ASN A 420 -0.41 -13.88 -48.07
C ASN A 420 -0.59 -14.55 -46.69
N TYR A 421 -1.30 -13.91 -45.76
CA TYR A 421 -1.70 -14.54 -44.49
C TYR A 421 -3.17 -14.23 -44.16
N ILE A 422 -3.80 -15.14 -43.43
CA ILE A 422 -5.17 -15.03 -42.92
C ILE A 422 -5.07 -14.87 -41.40
N ILE A 423 -5.66 -13.82 -40.85
CA ILE A 423 -5.76 -13.63 -39.39
C ILE A 423 -7.17 -14.06 -38.98
N GLU A 424 -7.24 -15.05 -38.11
CA GLU A 424 -8.49 -15.51 -37.51
C GLU A 424 -8.49 -15.11 -36.03
N GLU A 425 -9.59 -14.51 -35.59
CA GLU A 425 -9.83 -14.16 -34.19
C GLU A 425 -11.07 -14.91 -33.71
N GLU A 426 -10.88 -15.76 -32.71
CA GLU A 426 -11.97 -16.45 -32.04
C GLU A 426 -12.18 -15.86 -30.65
N LEU A 427 -13.43 -15.52 -30.32
CA LEU A 427 -13.79 -15.05 -28.98
C LEU A 427 -14.15 -16.25 -28.10
N GLY A 428 -13.35 -16.47 -27.06
CA GLY A 428 -13.57 -17.50 -26.06
C GLY A 428 -13.85 -16.93 -24.66
N VAL A 429 -14.32 -17.79 -23.75
CA VAL A 429 -14.46 -17.45 -22.33
C VAL A 429 -13.05 -17.27 -21.74
N GLY A 430 -12.62 -16.01 -21.57
CA GLY A 430 -11.29 -15.65 -21.11
C GLY A 430 -10.50 -14.71 -22.04
N GLY A 431 -11.04 -14.32 -23.20
CA GLY A 431 -10.45 -13.34 -24.11
C GLY A 431 -10.47 -13.77 -25.58
N SER A 432 -9.92 -12.92 -26.46
CA SER A 432 -9.76 -13.22 -27.88
C SER A 432 -8.53 -14.09 -28.13
N TYR A 433 -8.67 -15.19 -28.86
CA TYR A 433 -7.57 -16.02 -29.33
C TYR A 433 -7.26 -15.67 -30.79
N ILE A 434 -6.04 -15.18 -31.07
CA ILE A 434 -5.61 -14.81 -32.42
C ILE A 434 -4.77 -15.94 -33.01
N THR A 435 -5.09 -16.36 -34.23
CA THR A 435 -4.29 -17.30 -35.02
C THR A 435 -3.97 -16.69 -36.38
N ILE A 436 -2.71 -16.77 -36.81
CA ILE A 436 -2.26 -16.33 -38.14
C ILE A 436 -1.94 -17.57 -38.96
N LYS A 437 -2.61 -17.75 -40.10
CA LYS A 437 -2.48 -18.90 -40.99
C LYS A 437 -1.92 -18.52 -42.36
N ASP A 438 -1.26 -19.46 -43.03
CA ASP A 438 -0.94 -19.35 -44.45
C ASP A 438 -2.19 -19.67 -45.32
N ARG A 439 -2.10 -19.49 -46.65
CA ARG A 439 -3.20 -19.82 -47.58
C ARG A 439 -3.58 -21.30 -47.62
N LYS A 440 -2.72 -22.20 -47.13
CA LYS A 440 -3.00 -23.64 -47.05
C LYS A 440 -3.67 -23.99 -45.72
N GLY A 441 -3.91 -23.02 -44.84
CA GLY A 441 -4.53 -23.20 -43.53
C GLY A 441 -3.54 -23.63 -42.43
N ASN A 442 -2.24 -23.65 -42.71
CA ASN A 442 -1.24 -24.00 -41.70
C ASN A 442 -1.04 -22.84 -40.73
N ILE A 443 -1.01 -23.13 -39.43
CA ILE A 443 -0.79 -22.12 -38.39
C ILE A 443 0.67 -21.66 -38.43
N ILE A 444 0.86 -20.36 -38.62
CA ILE A 444 2.16 -19.69 -38.59
C ILE A 444 2.47 -19.20 -37.16
N ALA A 445 1.45 -18.65 -36.47
CA ALA A 445 1.55 -18.19 -35.09
C ALA A 445 0.18 -18.20 -34.41
N ASP A 446 0.14 -18.43 -33.10
CA ASP A 446 -1.07 -18.35 -32.27
C ASP A 446 -0.81 -17.64 -30.92
N GLY A 447 -1.89 -17.29 -30.22
CA GLY A 447 -1.84 -16.65 -28.90
C GLY A 447 -0.98 -15.38 -28.84
N LYS A 448 -0.11 -15.25 -27.82
CA LYS A 448 0.76 -14.07 -27.63
C LYS A 448 1.74 -13.85 -28.78
N ALA A 449 2.15 -14.92 -29.47
CA ALA A 449 3.03 -14.81 -30.63
C ALA A 449 2.28 -14.16 -31.80
N ALA A 450 1.02 -14.55 -32.04
CA ALA A 450 0.15 -13.94 -33.03
C ALA A 450 -0.20 -12.48 -32.69
N GLU A 451 -0.46 -12.14 -31.42
CA GLU A 451 -0.70 -10.76 -30.99
C GLU A 451 0.50 -9.84 -31.27
N LYS A 452 1.71 -10.31 -30.95
CA LYS A 452 2.94 -9.56 -31.20
C LYS A 452 3.20 -9.40 -32.70
N LEU A 453 2.90 -10.44 -33.49
CA LEU A 453 3.01 -10.40 -34.95
C LEU A 453 2.00 -9.43 -35.55
N LYS A 454 0.73 -9.47 -35.11
CA LYS A 454 -0.36 -8.60 -35.57
C LYS A 454 -0.05 -7.12 -35.37
N ARG A 455 0.62 -6.74 -34.27
CA ARG A 455 1.07 -5.36 -34.03
C ARG A 455 2.20 -4.89 -34.96
N SER A 456 2.90 -5.85 -35.59
CA SER A 456 4.10 -5.61 -36.42
C SER A 456 3.82 -5.74 -37.94
N LEU A 457 2.62 -6.20 -38.28
CA LEU A 457 2.04 -6.29 -39.61
C LEU A 457 1.19 -5.05 -39.87
#